data_AF-A0A1B9DGJ5-F1
#
_entry.id   AF-A0A1B9DGJ5-F1
#
_cell.length_a   1.000
_cell.length_b   1.000
_cell.length_c   1.000
_cell.angle_alpha   90.00
_cell.angle_beta   90.00
_cell.angle_gamma   90.00
#
_symmetry.space_group_name_H-M   'P 1'
#
loop_
_entity.id
_entity.type
_entity.pdbx_description
1 polymer ?
#
loop_
_entity_poly.entity_id
_entity_poly.type
_entity_poly.pdbx_seq_one_letter_code
_entity_poly.pdbx_strand_id
1 'polypeptide(L)'
;MNLIKKYKVSLLFAGLFSMSTAFISCSSDNNENSEPVVETTRELKINLDANLQTMESFGASDAWQCNNIGKNWPSEKKNAIADLLFSREVDADGNPKGIGLSLWRFNLGAGSTEQGDASDITDEWRRTECFTTDGVIYDMNKQAGQVWFMKAAKQRGVDKLLAFTNSAPVYLTQNGKAHASISTFYNLKDGKMPELADFWVNAIDKLKSVHNLTIDYVSPFNEPQYEWDGSGQEGSPASNANIYSFVNTLAPKLQAKGLSSQIVVGEAGAFEPLYKTVSGKENRSNQIDYFFGVNSTKNIAGLTNVKKTISGHSYWQAWPISTLISSRQAVAARANTVPGLSVWASEYSILESPGTAELPGGAGPGRDLGMQTALWVARIISTDISIGGVTSWQWWTAVSRGDYKDGLVHVDDGITKGAGDANYCKYDGYVRDSKILWAFGNFSFFVKQGMQRVQIPNLDNATATTDVMVTAYKDEVNKKLVIVAVNFSSSARTYNLNLAGGTLVNNTLTPYVTSELKSLKKGTDVTATNFEIPARAVVTYVGVYK
;
A
#
# COMPACT_ATOMS: atom_id res chain seq x y z
N MET A 1 -12.76 34.57 -44.45
CA MET A 1 -12.41 35.89 -43.91
C MET A 1 -12.80 35.90 -42.43
N ASN A 2 -11.92 36.44 -41.58
CA ASN A 2 -11.99 36.56 -40.11
C ASN A 2 -11.57 35.34 -39.27
N LEU A 3 -10.27 35.34 -39.00
CA LEU A 3 -9.59 34.75 -37.86
C LEU A 3 -9.98 35.46 -36.56
N ILE A 4 -10.11 34.72 -35.45
CA ILE A 4 -9.93 35.27 -34.10
C ILE A 4 -8.87 34.43 -33.39
N LYS A 5 -7.76 35.10 -33.07
CA LYS A 5 -6.57 34.59 -32.37
C LYS A 5 -6.84 34.44 -30.87
N LYS A 6 -6.32 33.36 -30.30
CA LYS A 6 -6.15 33.14 -28.85
C LYS A 6 -4.98 33.98 -28.33
N TYR A 7 -5.19 34.73 -27.24
CA TYR A 7 -4.12 35.40 -26.51
C TYR A 7 -3.56 34.50 -25.41
N LYS A 8 -2.23 34.39 -25.38
CA LYS A 8 -1.42 33.92 -24.25
C LYS A 8 -1.18 35.12 -23.32
N VAL A 9 -1.29 34.91 -22.01
CA VAL A 9 -0.85 35.89 -21.01
C VAL A 9 0.44 35.37 -20.38
N SER A 10 1.53 36.10 -20.66
CA SER A 10 2.76 36.10 -19.88
C SER A 10 2.67 37.22 -18.85
N LEU A 11 3.12 37.01 -17.62
CA LEU A 11 3.44 38.12 -16.71
C LEU A 11 4.90 38.03 -16.27
N LEU A 12 5.60 39.12 -16.57
CA LEU A 12 6.99 39.39 -16.23
C LEU A 12 7.12 39.94 -14.79
N PHE A 13 8.29 39.67 -14.24
CA PHE A 13 8.92 40.27 -13.07
C PHE A 13 8.96 41.81 -13.09
N ALA A 14 8.80 42.40 -11.90
CA ALA A 14 9.47 43.64 -11.51
C ALA A 14 9.76 43.61 -9.99
N GLY A 15 11.03 43.69 -9.61
CA GLY A 15 11.47 44.16 -8.28
C GLY A 15 11.36 45.69 -8.20
N LEU A 16 11.69 46.38 -7.10
CA LEU A 16 12.39 46.02 -5.87
C LEU A 16 12.22 47.21 -4.88
N PHE A 17 12.59 46.98 -3.61
CA PHE A 17 12.87 47.93 -2.53
C PHE A 17 11.73 48.63 -1.77
N SER A 18 11.61 48.32 -0.47
CA SER A 18 11.88 49.29 0.62
C SER A 18 11.94 48.64 2.01
N MET A 19 13.05 48.94 2.69
CA MET A 19 13.28 49.19 4.12
C MET A 19 12.76 48.27 5.23
N SER A 20 13.74 47.81 5.99
CA SER A 20 13.73 47.27 7.34
C SER A 20 13.06 48.19 8.38
N THR A 21 12.22 47.62 9.23
CA THR A 21 12.04 48.08 10.63
C THR A 21 11.85 46.88 11.54
N ALA A 22 12.71 46.80 12.55
CA ALA A 22 12.58 45.88 13.67
C ALA A 22 11.47 46.39 14.59
N PHE A 23 10.48 45.55 14.88
CA PHE A 23 9.59 45.74 16.02
C PHE A 23 9.79 44.60 16.99
N ILE A 24 10.44 44.94 18.11
CA ILE A 24 10.36 44.23 19.37
C ILE A 24 8.90 44.34 19.83
N SER A 25 8.22 43.21 20.00
CA SER A 25 6.96 43.16 20.73
C SER A 25 7.19 42.36 22.01
N CYS A 26 7.18 43.10 23.12
CA CYS A 26 7.20 42.56 24.47
C CYS A 26 5.86 41.89 24.80
N SER A 27 6.01 40.84 25.62
CA SER A 27 4.98 40.10 26.34
C SER A 27 3.85 40.98 26.92
N SER A 28 2.62 40.51 26.77
CA SER A 28 1.55 40.79 27.73
C SER A 28 1.00 39.46 28.23
N ASP A 29 1.37 39.12 29.46
CA ASP A 29 0.83 38.03 30.25
C ASP A 29 -0.68 38.19 30.43
N ASN A 30 -1.46 37.36 29.73
CA ASN A 30 -2.82 37.07 30.12
C ASN A 30 -2.82 35.73 30.87
N ASN A 31 -2.73 35.83 32.19
CA ASN A 31 -3.10 34.76 33.11
C ASN A 31 -4.59 34.47 32.97
N GLU A 32 -4.96 33.68 31.97
CA GLU A 32 -6.19 32.91 32.05
C GLU A 32 -5.90 31.70 32.94
N ASN A 33 -6.56 31.70 34.10
CA ASN A 33 -6.72 30.54 34.96
C ASN A 33 -7.32 29.40 34.11
N SER A 34 -6.45 28.57 33.53
CA SER A 34 -6.87 27.30 32.96
C SER A 34 -7.23 26.41 34.14
N GLU A 35 -8.53 26.13 34.28
CA GLU A 35 -8.98 25.04 35.14
C GLU A 35 -8.14 23.79 34.82
N PRO A 36 -7.72 23.01 35.83
CA PRO A 36 -6.96 21.80 35.58
C PRO A 36 -7.83 20.90 34.70
N VAL A 37 -7.39 20.65 33.47
CA VAL A 37 -7.98 19.63 32.62
C VAL A 37 -7.81 18.32 33.39
N VAL A 38 -8.90 17.85 34.00
CA VAL A 38 -8.92 16.52 34.60
C VAL A 38 -8.72 15.56 33.43
N GLU A 39 -7.49 15.06 33.27
CA GLU A 39 -7.23 13.94 32.38
C GLU A 39 -8.04 12.75 32.87
N THR A 40 -9.22 12.59 32.30
CA THR A 40 -10.04 11.41 32.53
C THR A 40 -9.34 10.24 31.86
N THR A 41 -8.78 9.34 32.67
CA THR A 41 -8.21 8.09 32.16
C THR A 41 -9.32 7.29 31.50
N ARG A 42 -9.12 6.96 30.22
CA ARG A 42 -10.09 6.22 29.40
C ARG A 42 -9.94 4.72 29.62
N GLU A 43 -11.01 3.97 29.43
CA GLU A 43 -10.92 2.50 29.41
C GLU A 43 -10.70 2.00 27.98
N LEU A 44 -9.71 1.12 27.79
CA LEU A 44 -9.51 0.34 26.57
C LEU A 44 -9.90 -1.11 26.84
N LYS A 45 -11.11 -1.51 26.45
CA LYS A 45 -11.60 -2.87 26.67
C LYS A 45 -11.32 -3.76 25.45
N ILE A 46 -10.44 -4.75 25.58
CA ILE A 46 -10.10 -5.73 24.53
C ILE A 46 -10.66 -7.10 24.93
N ASN A 47 -11.34 -7.79 24.02
CA ASN A 47 -11.86 -9.13 24.26
C ASN A 47 -11.12 -10.18 23.40
N LEU A 48 -10.24 -10.97 24.02
CA LEU A 48 -9.44 -11.99 23.36
C LEU A 48 -10.25 -13.17 22.82
N ASP A 49 -11.48 -13.38 23.30
CA ASP A 49 -12.36 -14.47 22.83
C ASP A 49 -13.21 -14.05 21.63
N ALA A 50 -13.33 -12.74 21.36
CA ALA A 50 -14.12 -12.19 20.27
C ALA A 50 -13.27 -11.94 19.03
N ASN A 51 -13.05 -13.01 18.27
CA ASN A 51 -12.27 -13.00 17.03
C ASN A 51 -13.00 -12.27 15.90
N LEU A 52 -12.22 -11.51 15.13
CA LEU A 52 -12.63 -10.86 13.89
C LEU A 52 -11.83 -11.48 12.73
N GLN A 53 -11.35 -10.68 11.78
CA GLN A 53 -10.60 -11.21 10.64
C GLN A 53 -9.20 -11.70 11.05
N THR A 54 -8.70 -12.71 10.31
CA THR A 54 -7.30 -13.15 10.39
C THR A 54 -6.44 -12.29 9.47
N MET A 55 -5.35 -11.76 9.99
CA MET A 55 -4.43 -10.93 9.23
C MET A 55 -3.53 -11.79 8.34
N GLU A 56 -3.45 -11.44 7.06
CA GLU A 56 -2.69 -12.16 6.04
C GLU A 56 -1.33 -11.52 5.80
N SER A 57 -1.30 -10.22 5.48
CA SER A 57 -0.05 -9.57 5.12
C SER A 57 -0.04 -8.05 5.16
N PHE A 58 1.17 -7.50 5.21
CA PHE A 58 1.47 -6.11 4.90
C PHE A 58 2.51 -6.08 3.80
N GLY A 59 2.28 -5.31 2.75
CA GLY A 59 3.15 -5.29 1.57
C GLY A 59 3.43 -3.92 0.97
N ALA A 60 4.31 -3.92 -0.02
CA ALA A 60 4.60 -2.77 -0.88
C ALA A 60 5.03 -3.26 -2.27
N SER A 61 5.03 -2.37 -3.25
CA SER A 61 5.35 -2.65 -4.65
C SER A 61 6.76 -2.21 -5.03
N ASP A 62 7.39 -3.00 -5.89
CA ASP A 62 8.69 -2.70 -6.48
C ASP A 62 8.61 -1.84 -7.75
N ALA A 63 7.40 -1.57 -8.23
CA ALA A 63 7.16 -0.57 -9.25
C ALA A 63 7.73 0.78 -8.77
N TRP A 64 8.51 1.52 -9.55
CA TRP A 64 9.27 1.09 -10.73
C TRP A 64 10.78 1.15 -10.50
N GLN A 65 11.18 2.01 -9.56
CA GLN A 65 12.56 2.42 -9.29
C GLN A 65 13.44 1.24 -8.86
N CYS A 66 12.85 0.19 -8.28
CA CYS A 66 13.58 -0.97 -7.77
C CYS A 66 14.36 -1.72 -8.85
N ASN A 67 13.96 -1.65 -10.14
CA ASN A 67 14.73 -2.32 -11.19
C ASN A 67 16.13 -1.68 -11.37
N ASN A 68 16.20 -0.35 -11.47
CA ASN A 68 17.49 0.33 -11.57
C ASN A 68 18.29 0.21 -10.26
N ILE A 69 17.62 0.41 -9.12
CA ILE A 69 18.27 0.35 -7.80
C ILE A 69 18.88 -1.03 -7.54
N GLY A 70 18.09 -2.10 -7.67
CA GLY A 70 18.55 -3.45 -7.37
C GLY A 70 19.67 -3.92 -8.32
N LYS A 71 19.63 -3.47 -9.58
CA LYS A 71 20.60 -3.84 -10.62
C LYS A 71 21.92 -3.09 -10.47
N ASN A 72 21.87 -1.78 -10.25
CA ASN A 72 23.02 -0.90 -10.50
C ASN A 72 23.63 -0.29 -9.22
N TRP A 73 22.85 -0.12 -8.14
CA TRP A 73 23.33 0.62 -6.97
C TRP A 73 24.39 -0.12 -6.17
N PRO A 74 25.27 0.62 -5.44
CA PRO A 74 26.21 0.03 -4.50
C PRO A 74 25.53 -0.95 -3.54
N SER A 75 26.17 -2.09 -3.30
CA SER A 75 25.60 -3.19 -2.51
C SER A 75 25.13 -2.74 -1.12
N GLU A 76 25.91 -1.89 -0.45
CA GLU A 76 25.58 -1.32 0.86
C GLU A 76 24.24 -0.58 0.84
N LYS A 77 24.05 0.34 -0.13
CA LYS A 77 22.86 1.18 -0.21
C LYS A 77 21.60 0.39 -0.56
N LYS A 78 21.67 -0.53 -1.53
CA LYS A 78 20.51 -1.38 -1.84
C LYS A 78 20.17 -2.34 -0.70
N ASN A 79 21.17 -2.82 0.06
CA ASN A 79 20.91 -3.60 1.28
C ASN A 79 20.28 -2.75 2.39
N ALA A 80 20.69 -1.50 2.57
CA ALA A 80 20.06 -0.59 3.53
C ALA A 80 18.57 -0.37 3.22
N ILE A 81 18.21 -0.20 1.94
CA ILE A 81 16.79 -0.13 1.51
C ILE A 81 16.08 -1.47 1.82
N ALA A 82 16.69 -2.60 1.49
CA ALA A 82 16.12 -3.91 1.78
C ALA A 82 15.94 -4.17 3.29
N ASP A 83 16.86 -3.67 4.14
CA ASP A 83 16.75 -3.75 5.60
C ASP A 83 15.57 -2.92 6.09
N LEU A 84 15.45 -1.67 5.65
CA LEU A 84 14.33 -0.78 6.00
C LEU A 84 12.97 -1.41 5.64
N LEU A 85 12.87 -2.07 4.48
CA LEU A 85 11.61 -2.66 4.01
C LEU A 85 11.32 -4.03 4.64
N PHE A 86 12.32 -4.91 4.76
CA PHE A 86 12.07 -6.33 5.02
C PHE A 86 12.60 -6.84 6.35
N SER A 87 13.54 -6.13 6.99
CA SER A 87 14.17 -6.65 8.21
C SER A 87 13.14 -6.87 9.32
N ARG A 88 13.19 -8.06 9.91
CA ARG A 88 12.45 -8.45 11.13
C ARG A 88 13.34 -8.38 12.38
N GLU A 89 14.57 -7.94 12.21
CA GLU A 89 15.53 -7.81 13.30
C GLU A 89 15.32 -6.52 14.08
N VAL A 90 15.82 -6.53 15.32
CA VAL A 90 15.94 -5.35 16.16
C VAL A 90 17.42 -5.01 16.37
N ASP A 91 17.72 -3.75 16.66
CA ASP A 91 19.03 -3.30 17.09
C ASP A 91 19.31 -3.66 18.57
N ALA A 92 20.46 -3.22 19.10
CA ALA A 92 20.88 -3.49 20.47
C ALA A 92 19.94 -2.88 21.53
N ASP A 93 19.24 -1.80 21.20
CA ASP A 93 18.26 -1.14 22.07
C ASP A 93 16.85 -1.75 21.92
N GLY A 94 16.69 -2.71 20.99
CA GLY A 94 15.43 -3.37 20.70
C GLY A 94 14.53 -2.60 19.73
N ASN A 95 15.04 -1.59 19.02
CA ASN A 95 14.29 -0.91 17.96
C ASN A 95 14.30 -1.75 16.69
N PRO A 96 13.17 -1.89 15.98
CA PRO A 96 13.16 -2.52 14.67
C PRO A 96 14.13 -1.85 13.68
N LYS A 97 14.95 -2.66 12.98
CA LYS A 97 15.84 -2.16 11.92
C LYS A 97 15.09 -1.78 10.63
N GLY A 98 13.86 -2.26 10.50
CA GLY A 98 12.98 -2.00 9.37
C GLY A 98 11.54 -2.35 9.72
N ILE A 99 10.67 -2.31 8.72
CA ILE A 99 9.22 -2.48 8.91
C ILE A 99 8.77 -3.93 8.78
N GLY A 100 9.66 -4.84 8.38
CA GLY A 100 9.39 -6.28 8.39
C GLY A 100 8.18 -6.70 7.54
N LEU A 101 8.04 -6.17 6.31
CA LEU A 101 6.96 -6.55 5.38
C LEU A 101 6.81 -8.08 5.28
N SER A 102 5.57 -8.54 5.08
CA SER A 102 5.25 -9.97 4.90
C SER A 102 4.84 -10.31 3.47
N LEU A 103 4.60 -9.30 2.63
CA LEU A 103 4.33 -9.45 1.21
C LEU A 103 5.18 -8.48 0.38
N TRP A 104 5.70 -8.94 -0.76
CA TRP A 104 6.35 -8.09 -1.75
C TRP A 104 5.66 -8.23 -3.11
N ARG A 105 5.21 -7.11 -3.68
CA ARG A 105 4.57 -7.07 -5.01
C ARG A 105 5.62 -6.77 -6.08
N PHE A 106 5.89 -7.76 -6.92
CA PHE A 106 6.77 -7.68 -8.09
C PHE A 106 5.94 -7.27 -9.33
N ASN A 107 6.29 -6.15 -9.94
CA ASN A 107 5.71 -5.72 -11.21
C ASN A 107 6.35 -6.51 -12.37
N LEU A 108 5.65 -7.52 -12.87
CA LEU A 108 6.03 -8.30 -14.04
C LEU A 108 5.85 -7.44 -15.29
N GLY A 109 6.94 -7.16 -16.00
CA GLY A 109 6.94 -6.11 -17.03
C GLY A 109 6.33 -6.52 -18.37
N ALA A 110 5.76 -5.53 -19.07
CA ALA A 110 5.08 -5.70 -20.35
C ALA A 110 5.98 -5.44 -21.57
N GLY A 111 7.17 -4.84 -21.38
CA GLY A 111 8.16 -4.69 -22.43
C GLY A 111 8.22 -3.32 -23.09
N SER A 112 7.76 -2.27 -22.39
CA SER A 112 7.88 -0.89 -22.86
C SER A 112 9.32 -0.37 -22.84
N THR A 113 10.22 -0.95 -22.05
CA THR A 113 11.65 -0.59 -22.05
C THR A 113 12.28 -0.92 -23.39
N GLU A 114 11.97 -2.08 -23.96
CA GLU A 114 12.46 -2.54 -25.26
C GLU A 114 11.98 -1.65 -26.41
N GLN A 115 10.83 -0.99 -26.26
CA GLN A 115 10.33 -0.03 -27.23
C GLN A 115 10.99 1.35 -27.12
N GLY A 116 11.61 1.67 -25.98
CA GLY A 116 12.20 2.98 -25.72
C GLY A 116 11.18 4.10 -25.92
N ASP A 117 11.52 5.12 -26.70
CA ASP A 117 10.61 6.24 -27.00
C ASP A 117 9.40 5.82 -27.83
N ALA A 118 9.53 4.73 -28.61
CA ALA A 118 8.40 4.14 -29.30
C ALA A 118 7.43 3.40 -28.36
N SER A 119 7.60 3.46 -27.04
CA SER A 119 6.57 3.05 -26.08
C SER A 119 5.48 4.11 -25.86
N ASP A 120 5.75 5.36 -26.27
CA ASP A 120 4.98 6.56 -25.92
C ASP A 120 4.98 6.91 -24.41
N ILE A 121 5.55 6.06 -23.55
CA ILE A 121 5.72 6.34 -22.12
C ILE A 121 6.87 7.33 -21.93
N THR A 122 6.54 8.53 -21.46
CA THR A 122 7.46 9.67 -21.44
C THR A 122 8.51 9.61 -20.34
N ASP A 123 8.17 9.03 -19.19
CA ASP A 123 9.13 8.82 -18.10
C ASP A 123 9.74 7.43 -18.22
N GLU A 124 11.01 7.37 -18.62
CA GLU A 124 11.78 6.13 -18.77
C GLU A 124 11.81 5.28 -17.49
N TRP A 125 11.65 5.89 -16.31
CA TRP A 125 11.62 5.17 -15.05
C TRP A 125 10.36 4.33 -14.87
N ARG A 126 9.34 4.57 -15.68
CA ARG A 126 8.04 3.88 -15.63
C ARG A 126 7.91 2.85 -16.75
N ARG A 127 8.95 2.70 -17.57
CA ARG A 127 9.06 1.64 -18.58
C ARG A 127 9.53 0.35 -17.91
N THR A 128 9.06 -0.79 -18.39
CA THR A 128 9.42 -2.11 -17.84
C THR A 128 9.96 -3.04 -18.92
N GLU A 129 10.98 -3.84 -18.55
CA GLU A 129 11.47 -4.93 -19.41
C GLU A 129 10.47 -6.09 -19.38
N CYS A 130 10.34 -6.85 -20.48
CA CYS A 130 9.60 -8.10 -20.50
C CYS A 130 10.54 -9.29 -20.64
N PHE A 131 10.34 -10.36 -19.86
CA PHE A 131 11.13 -11.58 -19.98
C PHE A 131 11.12 -12.20 -21.38
N THR A 132 10.13 -11.89 -22.21
CA THR A 132 10.03 -12.40 -23.58
C THR A 132 9.48 -11.33 -24.52
N THR A 133 9.88 -11.38 -25.79
CA THR A 133 9.36 -10.51 -26.86
C THR A 133 8.42 -11.25 -27.83
N ASP A 134 8.33 -12.56 -27.73
CA ASP A 134 7.61 -13.43 -28.68
C ASP A 134 6.77 -14.53 -28.00
N GLY A 135 6.87 -14.70 -26.68
CA GLY A 135 6.21 -15.76 -25.92
C GLY A 135 6.92 -17.11 -25.97
N VAL A 136 8.07 -17.20 -26.67
CA VAL A 136 8.81 -18.45 -26.91
C VAL A 136 10.16 -18.40 -26.20
N ILE A 137 10.96 -17.37 -26.46
CA ILE A 137 12.29 -17.21 -25.88
C ILE A 137 12.19 -16.31 -24.65
N TYR A 138 12.68 -16.81 -23.52
CA TYR A 138 12.68 -16.09 -22.24
C TYR A 138 14.10 -15.75 -21.81
N ASP A 139 14.38 -14.46 -21.68
CA ASP A 139 15.60 -13.95 -21.04
C ASP A 139 15.33 -13.62 -19.58
N MET A 140 15.72 -14.55 -18.70
CA MET A 140 15.55 -14.42 -17.26
C MET A 140 16.62 -13.52 -16.60
N ASN A 141 17.52 -12.90 -17.38
CA ASN A 141 18.43 -11.87 -16.87
C ASN A 141 17.81 -10.46 -16.90
N LYS A 142 16.66 -10.28 -17.55
CA LYS A 142 15.88 -9.03 -17.49
C LYS A 142 15.24 -8.84 -16.12
N GLN A 143 14.80 -7.61 -15.84
CA GLN A 143 14.22 -7.22 -14.55
C GLN A 143 15.15 -7.57 -13.35
N ALA A 144 16.47 -7.57 -13.59
CA ALA A 144 17.47 -8.09 -12.65
C ALA A 144 17.41 -7.41 -11.27
N GLY A 145 17.08 -6.11 -11.22
CA GLY A 145 16.98 -5.40 -9.95
C GLY A 145 15.76 -5.80 -9.14
N GLN A 146 14.62 -5.99 -9.81
CA GLN A 146 13.41 -6.49 -9.15
C GLN A 146 13.58 -7.94 -8.68
N VAL A 147 14.23 -8.79 -9.48
CA VAL A 147 14.65 -10.14 -9.07
C VAL A 147 15.58 -10.09 -7.85
N TRP A 148 16.51 -9.13 -7.80
CA TRP A 148 17.36 -8.92 -6.63
C TRP A 148 16.53 -8.54 -5.40
N PHE A 149 15.56 -7.64 -5.51
CA PHE A 149 14.67 -7.27 -4.39
C PHE A 149 13.82 -8.43 -3.90
N MET A 150 13.27 -9.27 -4.80
CA MET A 150 12.57 -10.49 -4.40
C MET A 150 13.48 -11.45 -3.61
N LYS A 151 14.73 -11.63 -4.04
CA LYS A 151 15.71 -12.45 -3.30
C LYS A 151 16.05 -11.83 -1.95
N ALA A 152 16.28 -10.52 -1.89
CA ALA A 152 16.58 -9.78 -0.67
C ALA A 152 15.41 -9.84 0.34
N ALA A 153 14.17 -9.77 -0.16
CA ALA A 153 12.94 -9.94 0.62
C ALA A 153 12.88 -11.35 1.23
N LYS A 154 13.04 -12.41 0.43
CA LYS A 154 13.05 -13.79 0.95
C LYS A 154 14.18 -14.04 1.95
N GLN A 155 15.37 -13.49 1.70
CA GLN A 155 16.51 -13.59 2.63
C GLN A 155 16.20 -12.98 4.01
N ARG A 156 15.38 -11.94 4.05
CA ARG A 156 14.96 -11.24 5.29
C ARG A 156 13.64 -11.77 5.87
N GLY A 157 13.14 -12.87 5.32
CA GLY A 157 11.99 -13.59 5.87
C GLY A 157 10.63 -13.06 5.41
N VAL A 158 10.53 -12.31 4.31
CA VAL A 158 9.22 -11.98 3.71
C VAL A 158 8.49 -13.28 3.37
N ASP A 159 7.24 -13.42 3.85
CA ASP A 159 6.52 -14.69 3.80
C ASP A 159 6.07 -15.00 2.36
N LYS A 160 5.55 -13.99 1.66
CA LYS A 160 4.86 -14.15 0.38
C LYS A 160 5.39 -13.22 -0.72
N LEU A 161 5.39 -13.71 -1.96
CA LEU A 161 5.62 -12.90 -3.16
C LEU A 161 4.35 -12.85 -4.02
N LEU A 162 4.03 -11.66 -4.54
CA LEU A 162 2.94 -11.45 -5.49
C LEU A 162 3.52 -10.93 -6.80
N ALA A 163 3.12 -11.49 -7.93
CA ALA A 163 3.40 -10.93 -9.24
C ALA A 163 2.15 -10.24 -9.79
N PHE A 164 2.28 -8.99 -10.24
CA PHE A 164 1.20 -8.24 -10.89
C PHE A 164 1.67 -7.64 -12.21
N THR A 165 0.74 -7.29 -13.09
CA THR A 165 1.04 -6.57 -14.34
C THR A 165 0.13 -5.36 -14.48
N ASN A 166 0.66 -4.26 -15.01
CA ASN A 166 -0.17 -3.15 -15.46
C ASN A 166 -0.74 -3.36 -16.88
N SER A 167 -0.07 -4.16 -17.71
CA SER A 167 -0.45 -4.41 -19.10
C SER A 167 -0.06 -5.81 -19.56
N ALA A 168 -0.69 -6.29 -20.63
CA ALA A 168 -0.21 -7.49 -21.31
C ALA A 168 1.13 -7.19 -22.02
N PRO A 169 1.99 -8.21 -22.25
CA PRO A 169 3.20 -8.02 -23.04
C PRO A 169 2.90 -7.36 -24.39
N VAL A 170 3.71 -6.37 -24.79
CA VAL A 170 3.45 -5.53 -25.97
C VAL A 170 3.28 -6.32 -27.28
N TYR A 171 3.86 -7.51 -27.40
CA TYR A 171 3.68 -8.38 -28.57
C TYR A 171 2.28 -9.02 -28.65
N LEU A 172 1.53 -9.05 -27.53
CA LEU A 172 0.15 -9.54 -27.45
C LEU A 172 -0.89 -8.41 -27.49
N THR A 173 -0.52 -7.15 -27.22
CA THR A 173 -1.47 -6.04 -27.16
C THR A 173 -1.99 -5.65 -28.53
N GLN A 174 -3.20 -5.10 -28.59
CA GLN A 174 -3.88 -4.78 -29.85
C GLN A 174 -3.16 -3.66 -30.62
N ASN A 175 -2.70 -2.63 -29.92
CA ASN A 175 -1.98 -1.49 -30.47
C ASN A 175 -0.44 -1.69 -30.50
N GLY A 176 0.05 -2.83 -29.99
CA GLY A 176 1.48 -3.09 -29.86
C GLY A 176 2.19 -2.20 -28.83
N LYS A 177 1.46 -1.58 -27.89
CA LYS A 177 1.99 -0.72 -26.80
C LYS A 177 1.58 -1.28 -25.45
N ALA A 178 2.26 -0.82 -24.39
CA ALA A 178 1.97 -1.19 -23.01
C ALA A 178 0.90 -0.31 -22.34
N HIS A 179 0.44 0.76 -23.01
CA HIS A 179 -0.75 1.52 -22.62
C HIS A 179 -1.86 1.27 -23.64
N ALA A 180 -3.11 1.50 -23.25
CA ALA A 180 -4.26 1.26 -24.11
C ALA A 180 -4.49 2.42 -25.09
N SER A 181 -5.19 2.13 -26.18
CA SER A 181 -5.93 3.13 -26.98
C SER A 181 -7.42 2.79 -27.06
N ILE A 182 -7.81 1.67 -26.42
CA ILE A 182 -9.16 1.19 -26.25
C ILE A 182 -9.64 1.59 -24.86
N SER A 183 -10.91 1.98 -24.73
CA SER A 183 -11.49 2.55 -23.52
C SER A 183 -11.90 1.50 -22.47
N THR A 184 -12.46 0.38 -22.94
CA THR A 184 -13.30 -0.46 -22.05
C THR A 184 -12.82 -1.90 -21.91
N PHE A 185 -12.25 -2.47 -22.97
CA PHE A 185 -11.84 -3.86 -23.00
C PHE A 185 -10.34 -3.99 -22.83
N TYR A 186 -9.89 -5.15 -22.38
CA TYR A 186 -8.46 -5.42 -22.23
C TYR A 186 -7.72 -5.26 -23.56
N ASN A 187 -6.62 -4.51 -23.54
CA ASN A 187 -5.77 -4.21 -24.69
C ASN A 187 -5.00 -5.47 -25.11
N LEU A 188 -5.68 -6.37 -25.79
CA LEU A 188 -5.19 -7.69 -26.19
C LEU A 188 -5.72 -8.02 -27.57
N LYS A 189 -4.86 -8.57 -28.44
CA LYS A 189 -5.28 -9.07 -29.75
C LYS A 189 -6.36 -10.15 -29.59
N ASP A 190 -7.30 -10.16 -30.54
CA ASP A 190 -8.40 -11.13 -30.53
C ASP A 190 -7.89 -12.58 -30.45
N GLY A 191 -8.52 -13.36 -29.58
CA GLY A 191 -8.17 -14.77 -29.37
C GLY A 191 -6.89 -15.02 -28.58
N LYS A 192 -6.16 -14.00 -28.09
CA LYS A 192 -4.85 -14.17 -27.41
C LYS A 192 -4.89 -14.39 -25.89
N MET A 193 -6.07 -14.64 -25.32
CA MET A 193 -6.19 -15.01 -23.89
C MET A 193 -5.38 -16.28 -23.53
N PRO A 194 -5.37 -17.36 -24.33
CA PRO A 194 -4.54 -18.53 -24.06
C PRO A 194 -3.04 -18.23 -24.02
N GLU A 195 -2.53 -17.45 -24.97
CA GLU A 195 -1.11 -17.07 -25.05
C GLU A 195 -0.72 -16.11 -23.92
N LEU A 196 -1.62 -15.21 -23.51
CA LEU A 196 -1.41 -14.41 -22.30
C LEU A 196 -1.30 -15.31 -21.06
N ALA A 197 -2.12 -16.35 -20.96
CA ALA A 197 -2.06 -17.28 -19.83
C ALA A 197 -0.77 -18.13 -19.87
N ASP A 198 -0.30 -18.52 -21.06
CA ASP A 198 1.00 -19.17 -21.24
C ASP A 198 2.15 -18.27 -20.81
N PHE A 199 2.08 -16.97 -21.13
CA PHE A 199 3.06 -16.00 -20.67
C PHE A 199 3.19 -16.00 -19.15
N TRP A 200 2.07 -15.91 -18.44
CA TRP A 200 2.01 -15.92 -16.98
C TRP A 200 2.56 -17.22 -16.38
N VAL A 201 2.12 -18.38 -16.89
CA VAL A 201 2.56 -19.70 -16.41
C VAL A 201 4.07 -19.85 -16.60
N ASN A 202 4.59 -19.51 -17.78
CA ASN A 202 6.01 -19.62 -18.08
C ASN A 202 6.86 -18.63 -17.27
N ALA A 203 6.40 -17.39 -17.06
CA ALA A 203 7.11 -16.42 -16.24
C ALA A 203 7.23 -16.90 -14.79
N ILE A 204 6.13 -17.38 -14.19
CA ILE A 204 6.12 -17.90 -12.81
C ILE A 204 6.98 -19.17 -12.69
N ASP A 205 6.85 -20.11 -13.63
CA ASP A 205 7.65 -21.34 -13.65
C ASP A 205 9.15 -21.04 -13.77
N LYS A 206 9.53 -20.07 -14.61
CA LYS A 206 10.93 -19.68 -14.79
C LYS A 206 11.48 -18.89 -13.62
N LEU A 207 10.69 -18.02 -12.97
CA LEU A 207 11.10 -17.37 -11.71
C LEU A 207 11.43 -18.43 -10.64
N LYS A 208 10.65 -19.51 -10.56
CA LYS A 208 10.93 -20.63 -9.66
C LYS A 208 12.14 -21.44 -10.09
N SER A 209 12.18 -21.92 -11.33
CA SER A 209 13.22 -22.85 -11.79
C SER A 209 14.59 -22.22 -12.00
N VAL A 210 14.66 -20.94 -12.39
CA VAL A 210 15.92 -20.22 -12.65
C VAL A 210 16.39 -19.43 -11.43
N HIS A 211 15.47 -18.77 -10.73
CA HIS A 211 15.84 -17.85 -9.63
C HIS A 211 15.50 -18.39 -8.24
N ASN A 212 14.90 -19.57 -8.12
CA ASN A 212 14.38 -20.14 -6.87
C ASN A 212 13.38 -19.19 -6.16
N LEU A 213 12.59 -18.46 -6.94
CA LEU A 213 11.57 -17.53 -6.43
C LEU A 213 10.18 -18.12 -6.69
N THR A 214 9.51 -18.55 -5.63
CA THR A 214 8.12 -19.01 -5.72
C THR A 214 7.19 -17.81 -5.60
N ILE A 215 6.31 -17.64 -6.59
CA ILE A 215 5.25 -16.62 -6.58
C ILE A 215 4.00 -17.23 -5.94
N ASP A 216 3.56 -16.66 -4.82
CA ASP A 216 2.39 -17.13 -4.08
C ASP A 216 1.08 -16.59 -4.65
N TYR A 217 1.09 -15.33 -5.09
CA TYR A 217 -0.09 -14.63 -5.60
C TYR A 217 0.12 -14.05 -6.99
N VAL A 218 -0.93 -14.08 -7.80
CA VAL A 218 -0.95 -13.54 -9.16
C VAL A 218 -2.07 -12.53 -9.28
N SER A 219 -1.76 -11.33 -9.78
CA SER A 219 -2.72 -10.25 -9.95
C SER A 219 -2.64 -9.67 -11.37
N PRO A 220 -3.40 -10.21 -12.34
CA PRO A 220 -3.16 -9.94 -13.76
C PRO A 220 -3.65 -8.60 -14.30
N PHE A 221 -4.42 -7.85 -13.53
CA PHE A 221 -5.07 -6.63 -13.97
C PHE A 221 -4.88 -5.56 -12.90
N ASN A 222 -4.58 -4.33 -13.29
CA ASN A 222 -4.43 -3.20 -12.38
C ASN A 222 -5.42 -2.10 -12.73
N GLU A 223 -6.24 -1.69 -11.77
CA GLU A 223 -7.31 -0.69 -11.90
C GLU A 223 -8.08 -0.81 -13.22
N PRO A 224 -8.74 -1.97 -13.44
CA PRO A 224 -9.37 -2.30 -14.73
C PRO A 224 -10.47 -1.30 -15.12
N GLN A 225 -10.90 -0.46 -14.18
CA GLN A 225 -11.94 0.53 -14.39
C GLN A 225 -11.48 1.86 -15.03
N TYR A 226 -10.19 2.06 -15.28
CA TYR A 226 -9.66 3.24 -15.96
C TYR A 226 -9.28 2.94 -17.41
N GLU A 227 -9.27 3.98 -18.25
CA GLU A 227 -9.09 3.86 -19.70
C GLU A 227 -7.63 3.60 -20.10
N TRP A 228 -6.68 4.04 -19.26
CA TRP A 228 -5.24 3.84 -19.47
C TRP A 228 -4.73 4.26 -20.85
N ASP A 229 -5.26 5.36 -21.40
CA ASP A 229 -4.98 5.90 -22.72
C ASP A 229 -3.90 7.00 -22.75
N GLY A 230 -3.26 7.25 -21.61
CA GLY A 230 -2.21 8.25 -21.44
C GLY A 230 -0.79 7.71 -21.65
N SER A 231 0.18 8.63 -21.63
CA SER A 231 1.62 8.39 -21.81
C SER A 231 2.42 8.34 -20.50
N GLY A 232 1.71 8.25 -19.37
CA GLY A 232 2.31 8.37 -18.04
C GLY A 232 2.83 7.07 -17.45
N GLN A 233 2.35 5.91 -17.91
CA GLN A 233 2.73 4.58 -17.44
C GLN A 233 2.09 3.49 -18.31
N GLU A 234 2.49 2.23 -18.10
CA GLU A 234 1.78 1.06 -18.61
C GLU A 234 0.38 0.93 -17.96
N GLY A 235 -0.59 0.38 -18.69
CA GLY A 235 -1.96 0.21 -18.20
C GLY A 235 -2.89 -0.37 -19.25
N SER A 236 -3.98 -0.99 -18.80
CA SER A 236 -5.08 -1.40 -19.68
C SER A 236 -6.41 -1.44 -18.93
N PRO A 237 -7.52 -0.94 -19.52
CA PRO A 237 -8.85 -1.20 -19.00
C PRO A 237 -9.11 -2.71 -19.05
N ALA A 238 -10.06 -3.20 -18.26
CA ALA A 238 -10.61 -4.53 -18.45
C ALA A 238 -12.06 -4.57 -17.97
N SER A 239 -12.94 -5.22 -18.74
CA SER A 239 -14.26 -5.57 -18.24
C SER A 239 -14.17 -6.76 -17.29
N ASN A 240 -15.16 -6.92 -16.40
CA ASN A 240 -15.30 -8.11 -15.57
C ASN A 240 -15.37 -9.39 -16.42
N ALA A 241 -15.89 -9.30 -17.65
CA ALA A 241 -15.90 -10.41 -18.60
C ALA A 241 -14.49 -10.76 -19.11
N ASN A 242 -13.63 -9.77 -19.35
CA ASN A 242 -12.21 -10.01 -19.68
C ASN A 242 -11.51 -10.71 -18.51
N ILE A 243 -11.69 -10.20 -17.28
CA ILE A 243 -11.09 -10.78 -16.07
C ILE A 243 -11.58 -12.22 -15.87
N TYR A 244 -12.88 -12.46 -15.93
CA TYR A 244 -13.47 -13.81 -15.80
C TYR A 244 -12.93 -14.78 -16.86
N SER A 245 -12.89 -14.36 -18.13
CA SER A 245 -12.37 -15.17 -19.23
C SER A 245 -10.91 -15.55 -19.00
N PHE A 246 -10.10 -14.57 -18.58
CA PHE A 246 -8.69 -14.79 -18.31
C PHE A 246 -8.47 -15.73 -17.12
N VAL A 247 -9.20 -15.54 -16.02
CA VAL A 247 -9.10 -16.41 -14.83
C VAL A 247 -9.45 -17.86 -15.16
N ASN A 248 -10.52 -18.09 -15.94
CA ASN A 248 -10.90 -19.44 -16.39
C ASN A 248 -9.89 -20.07 -17.37
N THR A 249 -9.05 -19.25 -17.99
CA THR A 249 -7.97 -19.72 -18.87
C THR A 249 -6.69 -19.99 -18.07
N LEU A 250 -6.33 -19.11 -17.13
CA LEU A 250 -5.09 -19.15 -16.37
C LEU A 250 -5.12 -20.21 -15.26
N ALA A 251 -6.21 -20.31 -14.49
CA ALA A 251 -6.26 -21.20 -13.33
C ALA A 251 -6.00 -22.67 -13.70
N PRO A 252 -6.63 -23.27 -14.74
CA PRO A 252 -6.34 -24.64 -15.14
C PRO A 252 -4.90 -24.83 -15.63
N LYS A 253 -4.30 -23.82 -16.28
CA LYS A 253 -2.92 -23.91 -16.75
C LYS A 253 -1.90 -23.87 -15.60
N LEU A 254 -2.15 -23.03 -14.57
CA LEU A 254 -1.36 -23.05 -13.33
C LEU A 254 -1.42 -24.44 -12.67
N GLN A 255 -2.63 -25.00 -12.55
CA GLN A 255 -2.85 -26.33 -12.00
C GLN A 255 -2.11 -27.41 -12.79
N ALA A 256 -2.28 -27.43 -14.12
CA ALA A 256 -1.64 -28.41 -15.01
C ALA A 256 -0.11 -28.35 -14.96
N LYS A 257 0.45 -27.16 -14.73
CA LYS A 257 1.90 -26.96 -14.55
C LYS A 257 2.38 -27.30 -13.12
N GLY A 258 1.48 -27.56 -12.18
CA GLY A 258 1.83 -27.82 -10.78
C GLY A 258 2.25 -26.56 -10.00
N LEU A 259 1.82 -25.38 -10.46
CA LEU A 259 2.08 -24.11 -9.77
C LEU A 259 0.98 -23.86 -8.74
N SER A 260 1.38 -23.68 -7.48
CA SER A 260 0.44 -23.43 -6.36
C SER A 260 -0.02 -21.98 -6.25
N SER A 261 0.43 -21.11 -7.15
CA SER A 261 0.10 -19.68 -7.15
C SER A 261 -1.42 -19.46 -7.19
N GLN A 262 -1.89 -18.53 -6.38
CA GLN A 262 -3.31 -18.20 -6.25
C GLN A 262 -3.60 -16.86 -6.94
N ILE A 263 -4.59 -16.85 -7.83
CA ILE A 263 -5.05 -15.67 -8.54
C ILE A 263 -5.91 -14.84 -7.58
N VAL A 264 -5.60 -13.56 -7.48
CA VAL A 264 -6.41 -12.55 -6.79
C VAL A 264 -6.95 -11.60 -7.84
N VAL A 265 -8.25 -11.32 -7.77
CA VAL A 265 -8.94 -10.42 -8.71
C VAL A 265 -9.40 -9.15 -8.00
N GLY A 266 -9.87 -8.19 -8.79
CA GLY A 266 -10.30 -6.89 -8.32
C GLY A 266 -9.31 -5.84 -8.80
N GLU A 267 -8.30 -5.56 -7.96
CA GLU A 267 -7.35 -4.45 -8.09
C GLU A 267 -8.07 -3.17 -8.53
N ALA A 268 -9.31 -2.98 -8.05
CA ALA A 268 -10.09 -1.82 -8.40
C ALA A 268 -9.42 -0.60 -7.77
N GLY A 269 -9.17 0.45 -8.54
CA GLY A 269 -8.53 1.70 -8.06
C GLY A 269 -9.31 2.49 -7.00
N ALA A 270 -10.42 1.95 -6.49
CA ALA A 270 -11.15 2.39 -5.30
C ALA A 270 -11.95 1.19 -4.76
N PHE A 271 -12.50 1.25 -3.54
CA PHE A 271 -13.42 0.20 -3.06
C PHE A 271 -14.80 0.23 -3.74
N GLU A 272 -15.23 1.39 -4.24
CA GLU A 272 -16.55 1.57 -4.85
C GLU A 272 -16.93 0.53 -5.91
N PRO A 273 -16.08 0.23 -6.91
CA PRO A 273 -16.39 -0.75 -7.95
C PRO A 273 -16.48 -2.18 -7.41
N LEU A 274 -16.04 -2.45 -6.18
CA LEU A 274 -16.15 -3.78 -5.59
C LEU A 274 -17.59 -4.09 -5.15
N TYR A 275 -18.29 -3.13 -4.54
CA TYR A 275 -19.53 -3.40 -3.82
C TYR A 275 -20.81 -2.88 -4.47
N LYS A 276 -20.70 -2.09 -5.55
CA LYS A 276 -21.86 -1.63 -6.31
C LYS A 276 -21.57 -1.44 -7.79
N THR A 277 -22.64 -1.39 -8.57
CA THR A 277 -22.60 -0.92 -9.96
C THR A 277 -22.33 0.57 -10.00
N VAL A 278 -21.30 0.97 -10.75
CA VAL A 278 -20.93 2.37 -10.97
C VAL A 278 -21.43 2.80 -12.35
N SER A 279 -22.15 3.93 -12.40
CA SER A 279 -22.72 4.47 -13.64
C SER A 279 -21.63 4.75 -14.67
N GLY A 280 -21.82 4.29 -15.91
CA GLY A 280 -20.85 4.39 -17.00
C GLY A 280 -19.68 3.40 -16.92
N LYS A 281 -19.65 2.57 -15.88
CA LYS A 281 -18.62 1.54 -15.60
C LYS A 281 -19.26 0.21 -15.20
N GLU A 282 -20.48 -0.05 -15.67
CA GLU A 282 -21.31 -1.19 -15.24
C GLU A 282 -20.60 -2.53 -15.50
N ASN A 283 -19.89 -2.64 -16.63
CA ASN A 283 -19.19 -3.85 -17.01
C ASN A 283 -17.85 -4.07 -16.29
N ARG A 284 -17.44 -3.14 -15.42
CA ARG A 284 -16.15 -3.13 -14.69
C ARG A 284 -16.33 -2.71 -13.22
N SER A 285 -17.52 -2.93 -12.69
CA SER A 285 -17.92 -2.66 -11.29
C SER A 285 -18.81 -3.78 -10.75
N ASN A 286 -19.33 -3.65 -9.54
CA ASN A 286 -20.02 -4.69 -8.78
C ASN A 286 -19.25 -6.03 -8.71
N GLN A 287 -17.93 -5.95 -8.52
CA GLN A 287 -17.03 -7.09 -8.70
C GLN A 287 -17.21 -8.21 -7.68
N ILE A 288 -17.62 -7.92 -6.44
CA ILE A 288 -17.89 -8.95 -5.42
C ILE A 288 -19.02 -9.87 -5.89
N ASP A 289 -20.16 -9.29 -6.27
CA ASP A 289 -21.30 -10.07 -6.77
C ASP A 289 -20.93 -10.82 -8.04
N TYR A 290 -20.20 -10.18 -8.95
CA TYR A 290 -19.82 -10.78 -10.23
C TYR A 290 -18.93 -12.02 -10.04
N PHE A 291 -17.84 -11.92 -9.29
CA PHE A 291 -16.82 -12.98 -9.18
C PHE A 291 -17.08 -13.98 -8.05
N PHE A 292 -17.78 -13.58 -6.99
CA PHE A 292 -17.91 -14.39 -5.78
C PHE A 292 -19.33 -14.51 -5.25
N GLY A 293 -20.31 -13.82 -5.86
CA GLY A 293 -21.72 -13.94 -5.49
C GLY A 293 -22.22 -15.38 -5.59
N VAL A 294 -22.95 -15.83 -4.57
CA VAL A 294 -23.41 -17.24 -4.44
C VAL A 294 -24.22 -17.69 -5.66
N ASN A 295 -25.01 -16.79 -6.24
CA ASN A 295 -25.86 -17.06 -7.41
C ASN A 295 -25.27 -16.53 -8.73
N SER A 296 -24.01 -16.08 -8.73
CA SER A 296 -23.39 -15.58 -9.96
C SER A 296 -23.04 -16.73 -10.90
N THR A 297 -23.48 -16.65 -12.16
CA THR A 297 -23.03 -17.55 -13.23
C THR A 297 -21.55 -17.33 -13.62
N LYS A 298 -20.92 -16.30 -13.04
CA LYS A 298 -19.51 -15.92 -13.22
C LYS A 298 -18.68 -16.14 -11.96
N ASN A 299 -19.20 -16.92 -11.01
CA ASN A 299 -18.49 -17.26 -9.79
C ASN A 299 -17.20 -18.05 -10.10
N ILE A 300 -16.06 -17.54 -9.63
CA ILE A 300 -14.73 -18.15 -9.83
C ILE A 300 -14.18 -18.84 -8.57
N ALA A 301 -14.93 -18.83 -7.45
CA ALA A 301 -14.47 -19.36 -6.17
C ALA A 301 -14.20 -20.87 -6.17
N GLY A 302 -14.77 -21.61 -7.12
CA GLY A 302 -14.57 -23.05 -7.27
C GLY A 302 -13.29 -23.45 -8.02
N LEU A 303 -12.57 -22.49 -8.60
CA LEU A 303 -11.32 -22.77 -9.33
C LEU A 303 -10.16 -22.95 -8.35
N THR A 304 -9.41 -24.05 -8.48
CA THR A 304 -8.35 -24.45 -7.52
C THR A 304 -7.26 -23.40 -7.31
N ASN A 305 -6.90 -22.66 -8.36
CA ASN A 305 -5.88 -21.62 -8.31
C ASN A 305 -6.47 -20.22 -8.09
N VAL A 306 -7.71 -20.08 -7.63
CA VAL A 306 -8.31 -18.78 -7.30
C VAL A 306 -8.40 -18.64 -5.78
N LYS A 307 -7.82 -17.54 -5.27
CA LYS A 307 -8.00 -17.17 -3.87
C LYS A 307 -9.40 -16.61 -3.66
N LYS A 308 -10.08 -17.02 -2.58
CA LYS A 308 -11.35 -16.40 -2.16
C LYS A 308 -11.12 -15.04 -1.52
N THR A 309 -10.65 -14.10 -2.32
CA THR A 309 -10.27 -12.74 -1.92
C THR A 309 -10.58 -11.79 -3.06
N ILE A 310 -11.13 -10.62 -2.70
CA ILE A 310 -11.27 -9.48 -3.60
C ILE A 310 -10.29 -8.39 -3.18
N SER A 311 -9.65 -7.73 -4.14
CA SER A 311 -8.68 -6.65 -3.89
C SER A 311 -9.16 -5.33 -4.45
N GLY A 312 -8.83 -4.24 -3.76
CA GLY A 312 -9.06 -2.88 -4.22
C GLY A 312 -8.12 -1.89 -3.55
N HIS A 313 -8.02 -0.71 -4.12
CA HIS A 313 -7.11 0.34 -3.71
C HIS A 313 -7.85 1.33 -2.81
N SER A 314 -7.12 1.96 -1.89
CA SER A 314 -7.72 2.88 -0.91
C SER A 314 -7.89 4.31 -1.44
N TYR A 315 -7.56 4.57 -2.71
CA TYR A 315 -7.61 5.88 -3.35
C TYR A 315 -9.03 6.46 -3.46
N TRP A 316 -9.10 7.79 -3.61
CA TRP A 316 -10.29 8.58 -3.96
C TRP A 316 -11.45 8.53 -2.97
N GLN A 317 -11.37 7.65 -1.98
CA GLN A 317 -12.36 7.47 -0.93
C GLN A 317 -11.74 7.65 0.45
N ALA A 318 -10.56 8.25 0.55
CA ALA A 318 -9.92 8.58 1.83
C ALA A 318 -10.40 9.91 2.43
N TRP A 319 -11.14 10.73 1.68
CA TRP A 319 -11.64 12.03 2.11
C TRP A 319 -12.93 12.44 1.37
N PRO A 320 -13.88 13.16 2.01
CA PRO A 320 -13.93 13.52 3.43
C PRO A 320 -14.05 12.29 4.35
N ILE A 321 -13.88 12.47 5.67
CA ILE A 321 -13.95 11.38 6.66
C ILE A 321 -15.24 10.54 6.53
N SER A 322 -16.37 11.16 6.18
CA SER A 322 -17.61 10.43 5.94
C SER A 322 -17.51 9.46 4.75
N THR A 323 -16.75 9.81 3.70
CA THR A 323 -16.49 8.93 2.54
C THR A 323 -15.49 7.84 2.90
N LEU A 324 -14.47 8.17 3.69
CA LEU A 324 -13.57 7.17 4.29
C LEU A 324 -14.40 6.10 5.01
N ILE A 325 -15.22 6.48 5.98
CA ILE A 325 -15.99 5.53 6.79
C ILE A 325 -17.01 4.75 5.93
N SER A 326 -17.84 5.44 5.15
CA SER A 326 -18.95 4.80 4.43
C SER A 326 -18.48 3.82 3.33
N SER A 327 -17.38 4.12 2.64
CA SER A 327 -16.81 3.21 1.64
C SER A 327 -16.30 1.89 2.25
N ARG A 328 -15.63 1.97 3.41
CA ARG A 328 -15.15 0.79 4.16
C ARG A 328 -16.32 -0.03 4.70
N GLN A 329 -17.33 0.63 5.25
CA GLN A 329 -18.55 -0.04 5.71
C GLN A 329 -19.24 -0.78 4.56
N ALA A 330 -19.35 -0.15 3.39
CA ALA A 330 -20.03 -0.73 2.23
C ALA A 330 -19.28 -1.94 1.66
N VAL A 331 -17.95 -1.88 1.53
CA VAL A 331 -17.16 -3.03 1.06
C VAL A 331 -17.19 -4.18 2.07
N ALA A 332 -17.07 -3.90 3.38
CA ALA A 332 -17.15 -4.91 4.42
C ALA A 332 -18.54 -5.58 4.45
N ALA A 333 -19.62 -4.78 4.44
CA ALA A 333 -20.99 -5.28 4.44
C ALA A 333 -21.24 -6.16 3.21
N ARG A 334 -20.77 -5.75 2.03
CA ARG A 334 -20.92 -6.55 0.81
C ARG A 334 -20.09 -7.83 0.86
N ALA A 335 -18.83 -7.77 1.27
CA ALA A 335 -17.98 -8.95 1.38
C ALA A 335 -18.56 -9.99 2.35
N ASN A 336 -19.16 -9.55 3.46
CA ASN A 336 -19.81 -10.42 4.44
C ASN A 336 -21.04 -11.17 3.88
N THR A 337 -21.61 -10.74 2.75
CA THR A 337 -22.67 -11.52 2.06
C THR A 337 -22.12 -12.77 1.37
N VAL A 338 -20.80 -12.85 1.17
CA VAL A 338 -20.12 -14.00 0.58
C VAL A 338 -19.31 -14.71 1.67
N PRO A 339 -19.73 -15.90 2.13
CA PRO A 339 -19.06 -16.60 3.23
C PRO A 339 -17.57 -16.85 2.96
N GLY A 340 -16.69 -16.36 3.84
CA GLY A 340 -15.24 -16.57 3.75
C GLY A 340 -14.53 -15.77 2.65
N LEU A 341 -15.16 -14.72 2.10
CA LEU A 341 -14.47 -13.79 1.20
C LEU A 341 -13.63 -12.79 2.01
N SER A 342 -12.31 -12.81 1.81
CA SER A 342 -11.44 -11.75 2.34
C SER A 342 -11.45 -10.51 1.44
N VAL A 343 -11.17 -9.36 2.02
CA VAL A 343 -10.92 -8.10 1.30
C VAL A 343 -9.48 -7.67 1.51
N TRP A 344 -8.79 -7.26 0.45
CA TRP A 344 -7.45 -6.68 0.50
C TRP A 344 -7.50 -5.20 0.10
N ALA A 345 -6.84 -4.36 0.90
CA ALA A 345 -6.37 -3.05 0.44
C ALA A 345 -5.02 -3.26 -0.25
N SER A 346 -5.04 -3.40 -1.57
CA SER A 346 -3.88 -3.87 -2.35
C SER A 346 -2.99 -2.75 -2.90
N GLU A 347 -3.42 -1.50 -2.81
CA GLU A 347 -2.59 -0.37 -3.17
C GLU A 347 -3.04 0.92 -2.50
N TYR A 348 -2.06 1.72 -2.09
CA TYR A 348 -2.27 3.10 -1.71
C TYR A 348 -0.96 3.90 -1.80
N SER A 349 -1.10 5.14 -2.21
CA SER A 349 -0.16 6.25 -2.04
C SER A 349 -1.00 7.53 -2.01
N ILE A 350 -0.39 8.67 -1.70
CA ILE A 350 -1.17 9.90 -1.51
C ILE A 350 -1.42 10.58 -2.85
N LEU A 351 -2.60 10.32 -3.43
CA LEU A 351 -3.08 10.99 -4.64
C LEU A 351 -4.20 11.99 -4.35
N GLU A 352 -4.78 11.94 -3.14
CA GLU A 352 -5.86 12.83 -2.73
C GLU A 352 -5.43 14.29 -2.69
N SER A 353 -6.42 15.17 -2.74
CA SER A 353 -6.25 16.62 -2.57
C SER A 353 -7.20 17.16 -1.48
N PRO A 354 -7.04 16.71 -0.22
CA PRO A 354 -7.94 17.07 0.89
C PRO A 354 -7.78 18.51 1.38
N GLY A 355 -6.73 19.21 0.94
CA GLY A 355 -6.41 20.57 1.39
C GLY A 355 -5.35 20.59 2.51
N THR A 356 -4.80 21.78 2.76
CA THR A 356 -3.62 21.99 3.60
C THR A 356 -3.84 21.70 5.09
N ALA A 357 -5.10 21.65 5.53
CA ALA A 357 -5.46 21.23 6.88
C ALA A 357 -5.11 19.75 7.13
N GLU A 358 -5.23 18.90 6.11
CA GLU A 358 -5.01 17.46 6.23
C GLU A 358 -3.60 17.05 5.80
N LEU A 359 -3.08 17.63 4.71
CA LEU A 359 -1.78 17.27 4.14
C LEU A 359 -0.89 18.50 3.92
N PRO A 360 0.44 18.42 4.15
CA PRO A 360 1.38 19.45 3.73
C PRO A 360 1.29 19.69 2.21
N GLY A 361 1.05 20.94 1.79
CA GLY A 361 0.81 21.29 0.39
C GLY A 361 -0.59 20.92 -0.13
N GLY A 362 -1.42 20.27 0.70
CA GLY A 362 -2.83 19.96 0.44
C GLY A 362 -3.10 18.81 -0.51
N ALA A 363 -2.06 18.17 -1.06
CA ALA A 363 -2.15 17.06 -2.00
C ALA A 363 -0.85 16.21 -2.03
N GLY A 364 -0.83 15.20 -2.91
CA GLY A 364 0.33 14.33 -3.16
C GLY A 364 1.64 15.00 -3.58
N PRO A 365 1.65 16.02 -4.47
CA PRO A 365 2.89 16.70 -4.88
C PRO A 365 3.70 17.29 -3.71
N GLY A 366 5.03 17.24 -3.84
CA GLY A 366 5.98 17.68 -2.83
C GLY A 366 6.26 16.58 -1.80
N ARG A 367 7.50 16.08 -1.77
CA ARG A 367 7.96 15.08 -0.81
C ARG A 367 7.82 15.60 0.61
N ASP A 368 7.23 14.78 1.45
CA ASP A 368 7.16 15.01 2.89
C ASP A 368 7.61 13.76 3.64
N LEU A 369 8.57 13.94 4.55
CA LEU A 369 9.09 12.86 5.40
C LEU A 369 8.49 12.93 6.81
N GLY A 370 7.65 13.93 7.11
CA GLY A 370 7.18 14.26 8.45
C GLY A 370 5.94 13.49 8.93
N MET A 371 5.60 13.73 10.20
CA MET A 371 4.56 12.94 10.89
C MET A 371 3.13 13.27 10.45
N GLN A 372 2.86 14.47 9.91
CA GLN A 372 1.51 14.82 9.45
C GLN A 372 1.04 13.88 8.34
N THR A 373 1.89 13.68 7.33
CA THR A 373 1.62 12.75 6.23
C THR A 373 1.56 11.30 6.70
N ALA A 374 2.42 10.91 7.64
CA ALA A 374 2.39 9.59 8.23
C ALA A 374 1.08 9.28 8.99
N LEU A 375 0.53 10.26 9.71
CA LEU A 375 -0.74 10.11 10.44
C LEU A 375 -1.95 10.05 9.50
N TRP A 376 -1.90 10.77 8.38
CA TRP A 376 -2.89 10.61 7.30
C TRP A 376 -2.95 9.15 6.81
N VAL A 377 -1.79 8.58 6.49
CA VAL A 377 -1.69 7.19 6.05
C VAL A 377 -2.12 6.21 7.15
N ALA A 378 -1.67 6.41 8.38
CA ALA A 378 -2.01 5.55 9.50
C ALA A 378 -3.51 5.55 9.82
N ARG A 379 -4.21 6.68 9.62
CA ARG A 379 -5.67 6.77 9.71
C ARG A 379 -6.35 5.87 8.68
N ILE A 380 -5.84 5.85 7.44
CA ILE A 380 -6.36 5.02 6.36
C ILE A 380 -6.12 3.54 6.66
N ILE A 381 -4.89 3.14 7.02
CA ILE A 381 -4.56 1.75 7.40
C ILE A 381 -5.49 1.28 8.53
N SER A 382 -5.59 2.09 9.60
CA SER A 382 -6.43 1.74 10.75
C SER A 382 -7.91 1.59 10.36
N THR A 383 -8.42 2.45 9.48
CA THR A 383 -9.84 2.43 9.05
C THR A 383 -10.11 1.28 8.09
N ASP A 384 -9.20 1.00 7.15
CA ASP A 384 -9.28 -0.16 6.26
C ASP A 384 -9.38 -1.46 7.07
N ILE A 385 -8.58 -1.58 8.13
CA ILE A 385 -8.59 -2.77 9.00
C ILE A 385 -9.81 -2.79 9.93
N SER A 386 -10.08 -1.70 10.65
CA SER A 386 -11.06 -1.72 11.74
C SER A 386 -12.51 -1.65 11.26
N ILE A 387 -12.75 -0.93 10.15
CA ILE A 387 -14.07 -0.74 9.54
C ILE A 387 -14.20 -1.60 8.28
N GLY A 388 -13.19 -1.58 7.40
CA GLY A 388 -13.22 -2.31 6.13
C GLY A 388 -13.02 -3.81 6.29
N GLY A 389 -12.52 -4.26 7.45
CA GLY A 389 -12.27 -5.67 7.71
C GLY A 389 -11.17 -6.26 6.83
N VAL A 390 -10.30 -5.43 6.24
CA VAL A 390 -9.28 -5.94 5.32
C VAL A 390 -8.30 -6.85 6.06
N THR A 391 -7.86 -7.89 5.36
CA THR A 391 -6.91 -8.88 5.88
C THR A 391 -5.48 -8.64 5.39
N SER A 392 -5.31 -7.87 4.31
CA SER A 392 -4.02 -7.40 3.82
C SER A 392 -4.07 -5.91 3.51
N TRP A 393 -2.97 -5.21 3.81
CA TRP A 393 -2.78 -3.80 3.46
C TRP A 393 -1.46 -3.60 2.73
N GLN A 394 -1.48 -2.96 1.56
CA GLN A 394 -0.33 -2.92 0.67
C GLN A 394 -0.11 -1.50 0.14
N TRP A 395 1.11 -0.99 0.35
CA TRP A 395 1.55 0.28 -0.21
C TRP A 395 1.77 0.15 -1.73
N TRP A 396 1.74 1.28 -2.44
CA TRP A 396 2.20 1.36 -3.83
C TRP A 396 3.74 1.29 -3.91
N THR A 397 4.42 2.28 -4.48
CA THR A 397 5.89 2.25 -4.67
C THR A 397 6.63 2.26 -3.34
N ALA A 398 7.34 1.18 -3.02
CA ALA A 398 8.14 1.09 -1.81
C ALA A 398 9.27 2.14 -1.78
N VAL A 399 9.82 2.44 -2.96
CA VAL A 399 10.90 3.40 -3.14
C VAL A 399 10.49 4.47 -4.14
N SER A 400 10.59 5.74 -3.77
CA SER A 400 10.28 6.87 -4.66
C SER A 400 11.46 7.82 -4.83
N ARG A 401 11.70 8.21 -6.08
CA ARG A 401 12.64 9.29 -6.45
C ARG A 401 11.95 10.65 -6.62
N GLY A 402 10.61 10.66 -6.66
CA GLY A 402 9.84 11.86 -6.99
C GLY A 402 9.81 12.85 -5.84
N ASP A 403 9.64 14.13 -6.18
CA ASP A 403 9.19 15.14 -5.21
C ASP A 403 7.68 14.98 -4.97
N TYR A 404 7.31 13.86 -4.36
CA TYR A 404 5.93 13.39 -4.20
C TYR A 404 5.80 12.53 -2.92
N LYS A 405 4.59 12.37 -2.38
CA LYS A 405 4.30 11.59 -1.16
C LYS A 405 3.89 10.14 -1.46
N ASP A 406 4.68 9.45 -2.28
CA ASP A 406 4.39 8.10 -2.79
C ASP A 406 5.40 7.03 -2.35
N GLY A 407 6.53 7.41 -1.75
CA GLY A 407 7.55 6.47 -1.27
C GLY A 407 7.41 6.15 0.22
N LEU A 408 7.66 4.89 0.59
CA LEU A 408 8.02 4.57 1.97
C LEU A 408 9.46 5.01 2.23
N VAL A 409 10.37 4.64 1.32
CA VAL A 409 11.76 5.09 1.27
C VAL A 409 11.93 6.05 0.10
N HIS A 410 12.49 7.22 0.36
CA HIS A 410 12.82 8.17 -0.70
C HIS A 410 14.29 8.07 -1.10
N VAL A 411 14.56 8.30 -2.37
CA VAL A 411 15.91 8.38 -2.92
C VAL A 411 16.12 9.68 -3.69
N ASP A 412 17.28 10.30 -3.53
CA ASP A 412 17.64 11.54 -4.23
C ASP A 412 19.14 11.65 -4.53
N ASP A 413 19.52 12.74 -5.21
CA ASP A 413 20.91 13.08 -5.56
C ASP A 413 21.65 13.85 -4.45
N GLY A 414 21.02 14.04 -3.29
CA GLY A 414 21.56 14.80 -2.15
C GLY A 414 21.45 16.32 -2.29
N ILE A 415 21.05 16.83 -3.45
CA ILE A 415 20.96 18.27 -3.74
C ILE A 415 19.50 18.70 -3.84
N THR A 416 18.67 17.90 -4.50
CA THR A 416 17.26 18.17 -4.77
C THR A 416 16.34 17.35 -3.86
N LYS A 417 15.08 17.79 -3.70
CA LYS A 417 14.06 17.06 -2.94
C LYS A 417 13.29 16.03 -3.79
N GLY A 418 13.98 15.43 -4.77
CA GLY A 418 13.40 14.49 -5.73
C GLY A 418 13.50 15.01 -7.18
N ALA A 419 13.38 14.09 -8.13
CA ALA A 419 13.42 14.33 -9.57
C ALA A 419 14.63 15.16 -10.10
N GLY A 420 15.75 15.20 -9.36
CA GLY A 420 17.02 15.81 -9.76
C GLY A 420 17.66 15.13 -10.98
N ASP A 421 18.98 14.89 -10.98
CA ASP A 421 19.59 14.13 -12.08
C ASP A 421 19.08 12.68 -12.08
N ALA A 422 18.06 12.44 -12.92
CA ALA A 422 17.44 11.14 -13.08
C ALA A 422 18.41 10.08 -13.61
N ASN A 423 19.52 10.47 -14.26
CA ASN A 423 20.55 9.51 -14.67
C ASN A 423 21.46 9.13 -13.52
N TYR A 424 21.82 10.05 -12.63
CA TYR A 424 22.59 9.73 -11.41
C TYR A 424 21.84 8.69 -10.57
N CYS A 425 20.54 8.92 -10.31
CA CYS A 425 19.71 8.03 -9.51
C CYS A 425 19.57 6.60 -10.08
N LYS A 426 19.93 6.36 -11.35
CA LYS A 426 19.96 4.99 -11.90
C LYS A 426 21.10 4.15 -11.33
N TYR A 427 22.18 4.77 -10.86
CA TYR A 427 23.41 4.09 -10.45
C TYR A 427 23.79 4.34 -9.00
N ASP A 428 23.32 5.43 -8.38
CA ASP A 428 23.57 5.72 -6.97
C ASP A 428 22.55 6.73 -6.42
N GLY A 429 22.49 6.91 -5.10
CA GLY A 429 21.67 7.96 -4.47
C GLY A 429 21.77 8.00 -2.95
N TYR A 430 21.08 8.95 -2.34
CA TYR A 430 20.93 9.05 -0.89
C TYR A 430 19.61 8.42 -0.47
N VAL A 431 19.67 7.54 0.52
CA VAL A 431 18.48 6.87 1.08
C VAL A 431 17.90 7.73 2.19
N ARG A 432 16.59 7.97 2.14
CA ARG A 432 15.82 8.74 3.12
C ARG A 432 14.63 7.90 3.58
N ASP A 433 14.55 7.60 4.86
CA ASP A 433 13.34 7.05 5.46
C ASP A 433 12.30 8.15 5.68
N SER A 434 11.02 7.78 5.63
CA SER A 434 9.90 8.68 5.94
C SER A 434 9.23 8.28 7.25
N LYS A 435 8.51 9.19 7.90
CA LYS A 435 7.60 8.79 8.98
C LYS A 435 6.48 7.88 8.49
N ILE A 436 6.13 7.90 7.20
CA ILE A 436 5.18 6.94 6.60
C ILE A 436 5.72 5.51 6.75
N LEU A 437 6.99 5.28 6.41
CA LEU A 437 7.66 3.99 6.60
C LEU A 437 7.48 3.50 8.04
N TRP A 438 7.87 4.30 9.03
CA TRP A 438 7.86 3.87 10.42
C TRP A 438 6.45 3.73 11.02
N ALA A 439 5.52 4.62 10.64
CA ALA A 439 4.12 4.49 11.02
C ALA A 439 3.47 3.26 10.38
N PHE A 440 3.88 2.87 9.16
CA PHE A 440 3.48 1.61 8.56
C PHE A 440 4.10 0.42 9.32
N GLY A 441 5.35 0.55 9.75
CA GLY A 441 6.06 -0.42 10.61
C GLY A 441 5.38 -0.70 11.94
N ASN A 442 4.65 0.26 12.51
CA ASN A 442 3.80 0.01 13.69
C ASN A 442 2.77 -1.10 13.45
N PHE A 443 2.32 -1.29 12.20
CA PHE A 443 1.46 -2.41 11.82
C PHE A 443 2.29 -3.60 11.35
N SER A 444 3.07 -3.44 10.27
CA SER A 444 3.72 -4.55 9.55
C SER A 444 4.78 -5.29 10.36
N PHE A 445 5.51 -4.60 11.24
CA PHE A 445 6.55 -5.24 12.04
C PHE A 445 5.96 -6.13 13.15
N PHE A 446 4.77 -5.82 13.67
CA PHE A 446 4.21 -6.50 14.84
C PHE A 446 3.05 -7.43 14.51
N VAL A 447 2.21 -7.07 13.55
CA VAL A 447 1.04 -7.86 13.16
C VAL A 447 1.44 -8.87 12.10
N LYS A 448 1.58 -10.13 12.51
CA LYS A 448 2.09 -11.23 11.66
C LYS A 448 0.96 -12.04 11.01
N GLN A 449 1.32 -12.72 9.93
CA GLN A 449 0.42 -13.65 9.25
C GLN A 449 -0.18 -14.65 10.27
N GLY A 450 -1.50 -14.80 10.24
CA GLY A 450 -2.23 -15.71 11.13
C GLY A 450 -2.63 -15.10 12.47
N MET A 451 -2.16 -13.90 12.83
CA MET A 451 -2.70 -13.19 13.99
C MET A 451 -4.17 -12.84 13.75
N GLN A 452 -4.98 -12.98 14.79
CA GLN A 452 -6.41 -12.70 14.72
C GLN A 452 -6.67 -11.31 15.29
N ARG A 453 -7.36 -10.45 14.53
CA ARG A 453 -7.87 -9.20 15.06
C ARG A 453 -8.96 -9.54 16.08
N VAL A 454 -8.99 -8.82 17.20
CA VAL A 454 -9.96 -9.03 18.28
C VAL A 454 -10.82 -7.80 18.51
N GLN A 455 -12.02 -8.01 19.05
CA GLN A 455 -12.98 -6.94 19.27
C GLN A 455 -12.58 -6.00 20.41
N ILE A 456 -12.91 -4.71 20.22
CA ILE A 456 -12.81 -3.65 21.22
C ILE A 456 -14.22 -3.09 21.44
N PRO A 457 -15.04 -3.65 22.37
CA PRO A 457 -16.49 -3.42 22.38
C PRO A 457 -16.97 -1.97 22.54
N ASN A 458 -16.19 -1.13 23.22
CA ASN A 458 -16.59 0.24 23.56
C ASN A 458 -15.94 1.30 22.64
N LEU A 459 -15.27 0.87 21.56
CA LEU A 459 -14.63 1.77 20.61
C LEU A 459 -15.49 1.95 19.37
N ASP A 460 -16.04 3.15 19.18
CA ASP A 460 -16.60 3.56 17.90
C ASP A 460 -15.46 3.93 16.93
N ASN A 461 -15.17 3.03 15.99
CA ASN A 461 -14.12 3.24 15.00
C ASN A 461 -14.39 4.43 14.08
N ALA A 462 -15.64 4.81 13.83
CA ALA A 462 -15.98 5.94 12.98
C ALA A 462 -15.65 7.26 13.70
N THR A 463 -16.08 7.43 14.95
CA THR A 463 -15.76 8.61 15.76
C THR A 463 -14.26 8.69 16.09
N ALA A 464 -13.59 7.55 16.25
CA ALA A 464 -12.16 7.50 16.55
C ALA A 464 -11.26 8.11 15.45
N THR A 465 -11.74 8.23 14.20
CA THR A 465 -10.95 8.72 13.06
C THR A 465 -10.34 10.12 13.22
N THR A 466 -10.86 10.93 14.15
CA THR A 466 -10.33 12.26 14.51
C THR A 466 -9.71 12.32 15.91
N ASP A 467 -9.70 11.21 16.64
CA ASP A 467 -9.14 11.11 18.00
C ASP A 467 -8.13 9.94 18.06
N VAL A 468 -8.36 8.91 18.87
CA VAL A 468 -7.46 7.74 18.95
C VAL A 468 -8.10 6.52 18.33
N MET A 469 -7.60 6.09 17.18
CA MET A 469 -7.96 4.81 16.56
C MET A 469 -7.14 3.69 17.17
N VAL A 470 -7.77 2.56 17.48
CA VAL A 470 -7.07 1.41 18.07
C VAL A 470 -7.48 0.13 17.35
N THR A 471 -6.49 -0.70 17.02
CA THR A 471 -6.68 -2.08 16.60
C THR A 471 -5.90 -3.01 17.52
N ALA A 472 -6.43 -4.21 17.78
CA ALA A 472 -5.82 -5.19 18.66
C ALA A 472 -5.81 -6.57 18.00
N TYR A 473 -4.75 -7.32 18.25
CA TYR A 473 -4.48 -8.61 17.62
C TYR A 473 -3.93 -9.59 18.65
N LYS A 474 -4.35 -10.84 18.55
CA LYS A 474 -3.76 -11.93 19.32
C LYS A 474 -2.99 -12.90 18.42
N ASP A 475 -1.86 -13.32 18.93
CA ASP A 475 -1.17 -14.52 18.50
C ASP A 475 -1.55 -15.64 19.47
N GLU A 476 -2.32 -16.62 19.00
CA GLU A 476 -2.79 -17.73 19.83
C GLU A 476 -1.68 -18.70 20.23
N VAL A 477 -0.66 -18.84 19.37
CA VAL A 477 0.44 -19.77 19.54
C VAL A 477 1.47 -19.21 20.52
N ASN A 478 1.90 -17.98 20.30
CA ASN A 478 2.93 -17.34 21.12
C ASN A 478 2.37 -16.53 22.30
N LYS A 479 1.04 -16.54 22.47
CA LYS A 479 0.33 -15.78 23.51
C LYS A 479 0.68 -14.28 23.53
N LYS A 480 0.88 -13.68 22.35
CA LYS A 480 1.19 -12.26 22.22
C LYS A 480 -0.08 -11.44 21.98
N LEU A 481 -0.19 -10.32 22.68
CA LEU A 481 -1.15 -9.26 22.40
C LEU A 481 -0.41 -8.11 21.72
N VAL A 482 -0.91 -7.67 20.57
CA VAL A 482 -0.42 -6.48 19.85
C VAL A 482 -1.55 -5.48 19.79
N ILE A 483 -1.31 -4.25 20.24
CA ILE A 483 -2.26 -3.14 20.17
C ILE A 483 -1.60 -2.04 19.35
N VAL A 484 -2.19 -1.65 18.22
CA VAL A 484 -1.72 -0.51 17.42
C VAL A 484 -2.69 0.64 17.60
N ALA A 485 -2.19 1.77 18.11
CA ALA A 485 -2.94 2.98 18.32
C ALA A 485 -2.43 4.13 17.47
N VAL A 486 -3.34 4.84 16.80
CA VAL A 486 -3.07 6.04 16.00
C VAL A 486 -3.77 7.19 16.71
N ASN A 487 -3.01 8.04 17.40
CA ASN A 487 -3.54 9.26 18.01
C ASN A 487 -3.47 10.41 17.00
N PHE A 488 -4.60 10.69 16.37
CA PHE A 488 -4.74 11.79 15.44
C PHE A 488 -5.01 13.13 16.16
N SER A 489 -5.41 13.11 17.43
CA SER A 489 -5.67 14.33 18.19
C SER A 489 -4.40 15.11 18.56
N SER A 490 -4.58 16.37 18.93
CA SER A 490 -3.53 17.27 19.42
C SER A 490 -3.18 17.06 20.89
N SER A 491 -3.83 16.12 21.59
CA SER A 491 -3.62 15.86 23.01
C SER A 491 -3.16 14.43 23.25
N ALA A 492 -2.31 14.24 24.25
CA ALA A 492 -2.04 12.92 24.78
C ALA A 492 -3.32 12.34 25.40
N ARG A 493 -3.45 11.01 25.39
CA ARG A 493 -4.60 10.30 25.93
C ARG A 493 -4.14 9.15 26.81
N THR A 494 -4.60 9.14 28.05
CA THR A 494 -4.24 8.13 29.05
C THR A 494 -5.30 7.02 29.10
N TYR A 495 -4.85 5.76 29.15
CA TYR A 495 -5.72 4.59 29.12
C TYR A 495 -5.43 3.58 30.24
N ASN A 496 -6.49 2.91 30.69
CA ASN A 496 -6.45 1.66 31.43
C ASN A 496 -6.91 0.53 30.50
N LEU A 497 -6.07 -0.49 30.32
CA LEU A 497 -6.41 -1.70 29.58
C LEU A 497 -7.25 -2.62 30.45
N ASN A 498 -8.44 -2.97 29.94
CA ASN A 498 -9.30 -4.02 30.46
C ASN A 498 -9.29 -5.18 29.48
N LEU A 499 -8.64 -6.28 29.84
CA LEU A 499 -8.50 -7.47 29.00
C LEU A 499 -9.51 -8.54 29.43
N ALA A 500 -10.46 -8.87 28.55
CA ALA A 500 -11.35 -10.00 28.70
C ALA A 500 -10.81 -11.22 27.93
N GLY A 501 -11.10 -12.43 28.42
CA GLY A 501 -10.60 -13.67 27.82
C GLY A 501 -9.12 -13.99 28.14
N GLY A 502 -8.53 -13.30 29.12
CA GLY A 502 -7.16 -13.56 29.57
C GLY A 502 -6.64 -12.47 30.50
N THR A 503 -5.39 -12.57 30.90
CA THR A 503 -4.68 -11.53 31.69
C THR A 503 -3.30 -11.26 31.14
N LEU A 504 -2.81 -10.02 31.24
CA LEU A 504 -1.43 -9.71 30.85
C LEU A 504 -0.43 -10.27 31.87
N VAL A 505 0.64 -10.89 31.37
CA VAL A 505 1.82 -11.24 32.15
C VAL A 505 2.42 -9.94 32.71
N ASN A 506 2.70 -9.92 34.02
CA ASN A 506 3.27 -8.79 34.77
C ASN A 506 2.46 -7.48 34.71
N ASN A 507 1.26 -7.51 34.11
CA ASN A 507 0.46 -6.31 33.85
C ASN A 507 1.24 -5.22 33.08
N THR A 508 2.14 -5.61 32.17
CA THR A 508 2.99 -4.68 31.41
C THR A 508 2.79 -4.77 29.90
N LEU A 509 3.09 -3.66 29.23
CA LEU A 509 3.13 -3.52 27.79
C LEU A 509 4.45 -2.83 27.39
N THR A 510 5.07 -3.27 26.31
CA THR A 510 6.23 -2.62 25.70
C THR A 510 5.77 -1.72 24.54
N PRO A 511 5.94 -0.39 24.62
CA PRO A 511 5.56 0.52 23.54
C PRO A 511 6.65 0.67 22.46
N TYR A 512 6.22 0.83 21.22
CA TYR A 512 7.05 1.17 20.06
C TYR A 512 6.44 2.38 19.35
N VAL A 513 7.13 3.52 19.40
CA VAL A 513 6.54 4.82 19.09
C VAL A 513 7.10 5.39 17.80
N THR A 514 6.20 5.75 16.89
CA THR A 514 6.48 6.66 15.78
C THR A 514 5.80 8.00 16.06
N SER A 515 6.58 9.06 16.12
CA SER A 515 6.14 10.45 16.29
C SER A 515 7.09 11.37 15.53
N GLU A 516 6.93 12.68 15.66
CA GLU A 516 7.88 13.63 15.09
C GLU A 516 9.34 13.32 15.48
N LEU A 517 9.56 12.98 16.76
CA LEU A 517 10.90 12.74 17.32
C LEU A 517 11.34 11.28 17.35
N LYS A 518 10.44 10.33 17.07
CA LYS A 518 10.72 8.89 17.20
C LYS A 518 10.33 8.14 15.94
N SER A 519 11.15 7.17 15.54
CA SER A 519 10.91 6.32 14.37
C SER A 519 10.86 4.88 14.86
N LEU A 520 9.64 4.36 15.08
CA LEU A 520 9.38 3.03 15.64
C LEU A 520 10.21 2.67 16.88
N LYS A 521 10.52 3.67 17.70
CA LYS A 521 11.48 3.54 18.81
C LYS A 521 10.86 2.77 19.96
N LYS A 522 11.55 1.74 20.45
CA LYS A 522 11.15 1.02 21.66
C LYS A 522 11.22 1.95 22.86
N GLY A 523 10.15 1.98 23.66
CA GLY A 523 10.10 2.69 24.93
C GLY A 523 10.32 1.75 26.12
N THR A 524 10.36 2.33 27.31
CA THR A 524 10.32 1.57 28.57
C THR A 524 8.97 0.89 28.73
N ASP A 525 8.97 -0.30 29.31
CA ASP A 525 7.72 -1.00 29.63
C ASP A 525 6.82 -0.12 30.50
N VAL A 526 5.54 -0.11 30.19
CA VAL A 526 4.50 0.62 30.92
C VAL A 526 3.56 -0.36 31.59
N THR A 527 2.97 0.03 32.72
CA THR A 527 1.86 -0.73 33.31
C THR A 527 0.64 -0.65 32.40
N ALA A 528 -0.18 -1.70 32.38
CA ALA A 528 -1.44 -1.72 31.62
C ALA A 528 -2.50 -0.75 32.21
N THR A 529 -2.17 -0.07 33.31
CA THR A 529 -2.91 1.03 33.90
C THR A 529 -2.20 2.36 33.66
N ASN A 530 -2.95 3.41 33.36
CA ASN A 530 -2.50 4.78 33.16
C ASN A 530 -1.36 4.92 32.14
N PHE A 531 -1.37 4.12 31.06
CA PHE A 531 -0.40 4.30 29.99
C PHE A 531 -0.88 5.37 29.02
N GLU A 532 0.06 6.20 28.58
CA GLU A 532 -0.21 7.32 27.68
C GLU A 532 0.01 6.93 26.22
N ILE A 533 -0.91 7.36 25.36
CA ILE A 533 -0.74 7.41 23.91
C ILE A 533 -0.47 8.88 23.54
N PRO A 534 0.77 9.25 23.16
CA PRO A 534 1.15 10.63 22.91
C PRO A 534 0.32 11.28 21.81
N ALA A 535 0.17 12.61 21.87
CA ALA A 535 -0.45 13.39 20.80
C ALA A 535 0.28 13.15 19.46
N ARG A 536 -0.48 13.13 18.36
CA ARG A 536 0.07 13.07 17.00
C ARG A 536 1.15 11.98 16.83
N ALA A 537 0.82 10.76 17.25
CA ALA A 537 1.73 9.62 17.22
C ALA A 537 1.03 8.32 16.83
N VAL A 538 1.82 7.37 16.36
CA VAL A 538 1.43 5.96 16.23
C VAL A 538 2.23 5.16 17.24
N VAL A 539 1.55 4.35 18.04
CA VAL A 539 2.19 3.50 19.07
C VAL A 539 1.72 2.07 18.91
N THR A 540 2.67 1.14 18.88
CA THR A 540 2.38 -0.27 19.02
C THR A 540 2.76 -0.74 20.41
N TYR A 541 1.81 -1.27 21.17
CA TYR A 541 2.07 -1.93 22.44
C TYR A 541 2.10 -3.43 22.23
N VAL A 542 3.12 -4.08 22.78
CA VAL A 542 3.27 -5.54 22.76
C VAL A 542 3.21 -6.05 24.20
N GLY A 543 2.38 -7.05 24.43
CA GLY A 543 2.28 -7.76 25.71
C GLY A 543 2.20 -9.27 25.50
N VAL A 544 2.32 -10.01 26.59
CA VAL A 544 2.07 -11.46 26.63
C VAL A 544 0.85 -11.70 27.49
N TYR A 545 -0.11 -12.50 27.04
CA TYR A 545 -1.29 -12.87 27.82
C TYR A 545 -1.22 -14.32 28.32
N LYS A 546 -2.00 -14.64 29.36
CA LYS A 546 -2.19 -15.98 29.90
C LYS A 546 -3.59 -16.49 29.62
#